data_AF-R5I6J3-F1
#
_entry.id   AF-R5I6J3-F1
#
_cell.length_a   1.000
_cell.length_b   1.000
_cell.length_c   1.000
_cell.angle_alpha   90.00
_cell.angle_beta   90.00
_cell.angle_gamma   90.00
#
_symmetry.space_group_name_H-M   'P 1'
#
loop_
_entity.id
_entity.type
_entity.pdbx_description
1 polymer ?
#
loop_
_entity_poly.entity_id
_entity_poly.type
_entity_poly.pdbx_seq_one_letter_code
_entity_poly.pdbx_strand_id
1 'polypeptide(L)'
;MKRFFLRTGNARSDVLRANVIVLIFVLAHAIVCLALHDTKIGDGIFLTCLTIGMVFALIKFYRASFDVFLGLAFLSCFAGFYIGTEGAGLLEKWVPSWGVWINVIVTMVTTGLLGLVIVLLVRRDWHVGGKQQ
;
A
#
# COMPACT_ATOMS: atom_id res chain seq x y z
N MET A 1 0.62 -3.79 -23.66
CA MET A 1 0.42 -3.46 -22.23
C MET A 1 1.20 -2.26 -21.69
N LYS A 2 2.22 -1.71 -22.38
CA LYS A 2 3.04 -0.57 -21.86
C LYS A 2 2.31 0.78 -21.67
N ARG A 3 1.08 0.96 -22.19
CA ARG A 3 0.36 2.27 -22.16
C ARG A 3 -0.48 2.55 -20.91
N PHE A 4 -0.85 1.54 -20.12
CA PHE A 4 -1.77 1.73 -18.98
C PHE A 4 -1.13 2.49 -17.80
N PHE A 5 0.18 2.35 -17.62
CA PHE A 5 0.93 2.97 -16.52
C PHE A 5 1.59 4.30 -16.88
N LEU A 6 1.38 4.83 -18.10
CA LEU A 6 1.96 6.10 -18.51
C LEU A 6 1.10 7.26 -18.03
N ARG A 7 1.69 8.14 -17.23
CA ARG A 7 1.06 9.36 -16.73
C ARG A 7 0.49 10.20 -17.88
N THR A 8 -0.72 10.71 -17.69
CA THR A 8 -1.48 11.43 -18.74
C THR A 8 -1.37 12.95 -18.62
N GLY A 9 -0.80 13.47 -17.53
CA GLY A 9 -0.69 14.92 -17.28
C GLY A 9 -1.97 15.55 -16.73
N ASN A 10 -3.09 14.82 -16.74
CA ASN A 10 -4.33 15.21 -16.08
C ASN A 10 -4.33 14.69 -14.63
N ALA A 11 -4.36 15.60 -13.66
CA ALA A 11 -4.27 15.28 -12.24
C ALA A 11 -5.36 14.30 -11.76
N ARG A 12 -6.56 14.35 -12.35
CA ARG A 12 -7.66 13.47 -11.95
C ARG A 12 -7.46 12.04 -12.46
N SER A 13 -7.02 11.87 -13.70
CA SER A 13 -6.75 10.54 -14.27
C SER A 13 -5.52 9.89 -13.67
N ASP A 14 -4.52 10.68 -13.29
CA ASP A 14 -3.31 10.17 -12.63
C ASP A 14 -3.63 9.63 -11.22
N VAL A 15 -4.48 10.33 -10.44
CA VAL A 15 -4.95 9.83 -9.13
C VAL A 15 -5.79 8.57 -9.27
N LEU A 16 -6.70 8.52 -10.25
CA LEU A 16 -7.49 7.33 -10.52
C LEU A 16 -6.60 6.11 -10.82
N ARG A 17 -5.58 6.29 -11.66
CA ARG A 17 -4.63 5.22 -11.98
C ARG A 17 -3.81 4.79 -10.77
N ALA A 18 -3.34 5.73 -9.95
CA ALA A 18 -2.62 5.41 -8.73
C ALA A 18 -3.51 4.63 -7.74
N ASN A 19 -4.78 5.00 -7.60
CA ASN A 19 -5.74 4.25 -6.77
C ASN A 19 -6.00 2.84 -7.31
N VAL A 20 -5.99 2.64 -8.64
CA VAL A 20 -6.05 1.30 -9.23
C VAL A 20 -4.81 0.47 -8.86
N ILE A 21 -3.60 1.07 -8.85
CA ILE A 21 -2.39 0.40 -8.37
C ILE A 21 -2.58 -0.05 -6.92
N VAL A 22 -3.00 0.88 -6.05
CA VAL A 22 -3.23 0.58 -4.63
C VAL A 22 -4.27 -0.54 -4.48
N LEU A 23 -5.38 -0.48 -5.22
CA LEU A 23 -6.43 -1.50 -5.17
C LEU A 23 -5.90 -2.90 -5.56
N ILE A 24 -5.06 -2.99 -6.60
CA ILE A 24 -4.44 -4.26 -7.00
C ILE A 24 -3.59 -4.82 -5.85
N PHE A 25 -2.80 -3.97 -5.17
CA PHE A 25 -2.00 -4.40 -4.03
C PHE A 25 -2.84 -4.75 -2.81
N VAL A 26 -3.93 -4.03 -2.53
CA VAL A 26 -4.90 -4.38 -1.47
C VAL A 26 -5.46 -5.78 -1.69
N LEU A 27 -5.89 -6.10 -2.92
CA LEU A 27 -6.38 -7.42 -3.26
C LEU A 27 -5.29 -8.49 -3.16
N ALA A 28 -4.07 -8.20 -3.61
CA ALA A 28 -2.94 -9.13 -3.49
C ALA A 28 -2.61 -9.44 -2.02
N HIS A 29 -2.62 -8.44 -1.13
CA HIS A 29 -2.40 -8.65 0.29
C HIS A 29 -3.52 -9.49 0.92
N ALA A 30 -4.78 -9.23 0.57
CA ALA A 30 -5.92 -10.01 1.05
C ALA A 30 -5.80 -11.49 0.64
N ILE A 31 -5.46 -11.74 -0.62
CA ILE A 31 -5.27 -13.10 -1.15
C ILE A 31 -4.11 -13.79 -0.45
N VAL A 32 -2.98 -13.12 -0.25
CA VAL A 32 -1.82 -13.68 0.47
C VAL A 32 -2.17 -13.99 1.92
N CYS A 33 -2.86 -13.08 2.61
CA CYS A 33 -3.30 -13.29 3.98
C CYS A 33 -4.23 -14.52 4.08
N LEU A 34 -5.20 -14.65 3.17
CA LEU A 34 -6.09 -15.83 3.11
C LEU A 34 -5.33 -17.11 2.77
N ALA A 35 -4.44 -17.08 1.78
CA ALA A 35 -3.73 -18.26 1.30
C ALA A 35 -2.70 -18.80 2.30
N LEU A 36 -2.07 -17.91 3.07
CA LEU A 36 -1.06 -18.27 4.06
C LEU A 36 -1.60 -18.39 5.49
N HIS A 37 -2.87 -18.07 5.73
CA HIS A 37 -3.49 -18.15 7.06
C HIS A 37 -3.26 -19.50 7.74
N ASP A 38 -3.50 -20.61 7.04
CA ASP A 38 -3.39 -21.97 7.61
C ASP A 38 -1.97 -22.55 7.51
N THR A 39 -0.99 -21.74 7.09
CA THR A 39 0.39 -22.19 6.89
C THR A 39 1.28 -21.82 8.07
N LYS A 40 2.23 -22.70 8.40
CA LYS A 40 3.22 -22.45 9.49
C LYS A 40 4.26 -21.37 9.16
N ILE A 41 4.27 -20.87 7.92
CA ILE A 41 5.27 -19.92 7.42
C ILE A 41 4.92 -18.49 7.86
N GLY A 42 3.63 -18.20 8.06
CA GLY A 42 3.14 -16.84 8.27
C GLY A 42 3.16 -16.02 6.97
N ASP A 43 2.32 -14.98 6.92
CA ASP A 43 2.15 -14.10 5.76
C ASP A 43 3.07 -12.86 5.80
N GLY A 44 3.65 -12.52 6.95
CA GLY A 44 4.38 -11.28 7.19
C GLY A 44 5.49 -10.95 6.18
N ILE A 45 6.31 -11.92 5.77
CA ILE A 45 7.37 -11.69 4.77
C ILE A 45 6.76 -11.32 3.42
N PHE A 46 5.71 -12.05 2.99
CA PHE A 46 5.05 -11.80 1.71
C PHE A 46 4.31 -10.47 1.69
N LEU A 47 3.61 -10.11 2.78
CA LEU A 47 2.96 -8.82 2.92
C LEU A 47 3.98 -7.67 2.91
N THR A 48 5.15 -7.86 3.52
CA THR A 48 6.25 -6.88 3.47
C THR A 48 6.76 -6.69 2.04
N CYS A 49 7.02 -7.78 1.32
CA CYS A 49 7.44 -7.72 -0.09
C CYS A 49 6.39 -7.01 -0.97
N LEU A 50 5.10 -7.30 -0.76
CA LEU A 50 4.03 -6.63 -1.48
C LEU A 50 3.95 -5.13 -1.13
N THR A 51 4.18 -4.76 0.13
CA THR A 51 4.23 -3.35 0.56
C THR A 51 5.37 -2.60 -0.13
N ILE A 52 6.58 -3.16 -0.14
CA ILE A 52 7.73 -2.59 -0.87
C ILE A 52 7.41 -2.48 -2.36
N GLY A 53 6.81 -3.52 -2.95
CA GLY A 53 6.38 -3.52 -4.35
C GLY A 53 5.37 -2.42 -4.67
N MET A 54 4.40 -2.18 -3.79
CA MET A 54 3.41 -1.10 -3.92
C MET A 54 4.10 0.27 -3.92
N VAL A 55 4.97 0.51 -2.93
CA VAL A 55 5.71 1.78 -2.83
C VAL A 55 6.55 2.01 -4.08
N PHE A 56 7.29 0.99 -4.52
CA PHE A 56 8.09 1.06 -5.74
C PHE A 56 7.23 1.38 -6.98
N ALA A 57 6.08 0.72 -7.14
CA ALA A 57 5.17 0.96 -8.26
C ALA A 57 4.65 2.42 -8.26
N LEU A 58 4.27 2.95 -7.11
CA LEU A 58 3.80 4.34 -6.98
C LEU A 58 4.92 5.35 -7.24
N ILE A 59 6.11 5.14 -6.69
CA ILE A 59 7.27 6.02 -6.95
C ILE A 59 7.61 6.05 -8.44
N LYS A 60 7.64 4.88 -9.08
CA LYS A 60 7.91 4.77 -10.52
C LYS A 60 6.82 5.45 -11.34
N PHE A 61 5.55 5.32 -10.95
CA PHE A 61 4.43 5.96 -11.62
C PHE A 61 4.52 7.49 -11.56
N TYR A 62 4.88 8.04 -10.40
CA TYR A 62 5.04 9.49 -10.20
C TYR A 62 6.41 10.05 -10.59
N ARG A 63 7.38 9.19 -10.93
CA ARG A 63 8.78 9.55 -11.26
C ARG A 63 9.48 10.30 -10.10
N ALA A 64 9.20 9.89 -8.86
CA ALA A 64 9.86 10.46 -7.68
C ALA A 64 11.28 9.89 -7.50
N SER A 65 12.08 10.54 -6.65
CA SER A 65 13.48 10.17 -6.40
C SER A 65 13.59 8.87 -5.58
N PHE A 66 14.78 8.25 -5.65
CA PHE A 66 15.07 7.03 -4.91
C PHE A 66 15.10 7.25 -3.39
N ASP A 67 15.50 8.42 -2.92
CA ASP A 67 15.49 8.74 -1.48
C ASP A 67 14.07 8.76 -0.91
N VAL A 68 13.10 9.29 -1.67
CA VAL A 68 11.68 9.26 -1.30
C VAL A 68 11.16 7.83 -1.31
N PHE A 69 11.58 6.99 -2.25
CA PHE A 69 11.26 5.57 -2.23
C PHE A 69 11.74 4.90 -0.95
N LEU A 70 13.00 5.08 -0.58
CA LEU A 70 13.59 4.40 0.56
C LEU A 70 12.88 4.80 1.85
N GLY A 71 12.67 6.10 2.07
CA GLY A 71 11.97 6.60 3.25
C GLY A 71 10.52 6.10 3.34
N LEU A 72 9.76 6.17 2.24
CA LEU A 72 8.38 5.70 2.22
C LEU A 72 8.27 4.18 2.33
N ALA A 73 9.21 3.42 1.77
CA ALA A 73 9.22 1.97 1.89
C ALA A 73 9.43 1.54 3.34
N PHE A 74 10.45 2.10 4.02
CA PHE A 74 10.67 1.83 5.44
C PHE A 74 9.48 2.22 6.29
N LEU A 75 8.97 3.45 6.12
CA LEU A 75 7.80 3.92 6.88
C LEU A 75 6.59 3.02 6.65
N SER A 76 6.33 2.62 5.41
CA SER A 76 5.19 1.76 5.08
C SER A 76 5.33 0.36 5.66
N CYS A 77 6.53 -0.21 5.71
CA CYS A 77 6.76 -1.49 6.37
C CYS A 77 6.51 -1.41 7.89
N PHE A 78 7.05 -0.40 8.57
CA PHE A 78 6.86 -0.25 10.01
C PHE A 78 5.41 0.08 10.38
N ALA A 79 4.82 1.07 9.71
CA ALA A 79 3.43 1.45 9.94
C ALA A 79 2.48 0.33 9.54
N GLY A 80 2.76 -0.36 8.43
CA GLY A 80 1.96 -1.49 7.96
C GLY A 80 1.97 -2.66 8.92
N PHE A 81 3.14 -2.99 9.48
CA PHE A 81 3.25 -4.03 10.49
C PHE A 81 2.50 -3.62 11.77
N TYR A 82 2.78 -2.43 12.32
CA TYR A 82 2.17 -1.97 13.56
C TYR A 82 0.64 -1.84 13.49
N ILE A 83 0.13 -1.17 12.45
CA ILE A 83 -1.32 -1.00 12.26
C ILE A 83 -1.96 -2.35 11.94
N GLY A 84 -1.27 -3.22 11.20
CA GLY A 84 -1.71 -4.58 10.91
C GLY A 84 -1.90 -5.41 12.17
N THR A 85 -0.91 -5.45 13.06
CA THR A 85 -0.95 -6.28 14.27
C THR A 85 -1.84 -5.69 15.35
N GLU A 86 -1.67 -4.41 15.70
CA GLU A 86 -2.48 -3.76 16.74
C GLU A 86 -3.92 -3.56 16.28
N GLY A 87 -4.13 -3.27 14.99
CA GLY A 87 -5.46 -3.14 14.41
C GLY A 87 -6.24 -4.46 14.44
N ALA A 88 -5.57 -5.59 14.18
CA ALA A 88 -6.17 -6.91 14.30
C ALA A 88 -6.54 -7.22 15.76
N GLY A 89 -5.61 -7.01 16.70
CA GLY A 89 -5.87 -7.22 18.12
C GLY A 89 -6.96 -6.30 18.68
N LEU A 90 -7.08 -5.08 18.17
CA LEU A 90 -8.16 -4.17 18.54
C LEU A 90 -9.49 -4.67 17.97
N LEU A 91 -9.57 -4.99 16.68
CA LEU A 91 -10.81 -5.43 16.05
C LEU A 91 -11.31 -6.78 16.61
N GLU A 92 -10.40 -7.68 16.98
CA GLU A 92 -10.71 -8.94 17.66
C GLU A 92 -11.38 -8.74 19.02
N LYS A 93 -11.00 -7.70 19.78
CA LYS A 93 -11.68 -7.36 21.04
C LYS A 93 -13.13 -6.92 20.85
N TRP A 94 -13.42 -6.26 19.72
CA TRP A 94 -14.77 -5.77 19.42
C TRP A 94 -15.64 -6.85 18.76
N VAL A 95 -15.06 -7.67 17.88
CA VAL A 95 -15.79 -8.67 17.09
C VAL A 95 -14.98 -9.98 17.01
N PRO A 96 -14.91 -10.76 18.10
CA PRO A 96 -14.05 -11.96 18.16
C PRO A 96 -14.51 -13.10 17.23
N SER A 97 -15.76 -13.09 16.76
CA SER A 97 -16.33 -14.19 15.97
C SER A 97 -15.83 -14.28 14.52
N TRP A 98 -15.03 -13.31 14.04
CA TRP A 98 -14.72 -13.20 12.61
C TRP A 98 -13.43 -13.93 12.18
N GLY A 99 -12.62 -14.41 13.13
CA GLY A 99 -11.44 -15.24 12.85
C GLY A 99 -10.50 -14.64 11.80
N VAL A 100 -10.18 -15.42 10.76
CA VAL A 100 -9.29 -15.02 9.64
C VAL A 100 -9.67 -13.68 9.01
N TRP A 101 -10.97 -13.40 8.93
CA TRP A 101 -11.48 -12.21 8.26
C TRP A 101 -11.05 -10.92 8.94
N ILE A 102 -10.76 -10.95 10.25
CA ILE A 102 -10.22 -9.81 10.99
C ILE A 102 -8.88 -9.39 10.40
N ASN A 103 -7.97 -10.36 10.26
CA ASN A 103 -6.64 -10.11 9.69
C ASN A 103 -6.76 -9.60 8.25
N VAL A 104 -7.60 -10.25 7.43
CA VAL A 104 -7.80 -9.84 6.03
C VAL A 104 -8.32 -8.40 5.93
N ILE A 105 -9.35 -8.05 6.72
CA ILE A 105 -9.94 -6.70 6.70
C ILE A 105 -8.91 -5.67 7.16
N VAL A 106 -8.21 -5.93 8.26
CA VAL A 106 -7.22 -5.00 8.81
C VAL A 106 -6.06 -4.83 7.83
N THR A 107 -5.59 -5.91 7.21
CA THR A 107 -4.57 -5.85 6.17
C THR A 107 -5.05 -5.02 4.98
N MET A 108 -6.27 -5.25 4.48
CA MET A 108 -6.84 -4.48 3.36
C MET A 108 -6.92 -2.98 3.68
N VAL A 109 -7.44 -2.64 4.86
CA VAL A 109 -7.56 -1.25 5.32
C VAL A 109 -6.18 -0.62 5.47
N THR A 110 -5.24 -1.34 6.06
CA THR A 110 -3.86 -0.86 6.27
C THR A 110 -3.16 -0.60 4.93
N THR A 111 -3.20 -1.55 3.99
CA THR A 111 -2.60 -1.38 2.66
C THR A 111 -3.26 -0.22 1.90
N GLY A 112 -4.58 -0.10 1.98
CA GLY A 112 -5.33 0.98 1.33
C GLY A 112 -4.95 2.36 1.90
N LEU A 113 -4.87 2.46 3.22
CA LEU A 113 -4.49 3.68 3.94
C LEU A 113 -3.04 4.09 3.60
N LEU A 114 -2.10 3.15 3.65
CA LEU A 114 -0.71 3.40 3.28
C LEU A 114 -0.59 3.85 1.81
N GLY A 115 -1.25 3.14 0.89
CA GLY A 115 -1.27 3.50 -0.52
C GLY A 115 -1.82 4.91 -0.75
N LEU A 116 -2.91 5.28 -0.07
CA LEU A 116 -3.48 6.62 -0.12
C LEU A 116 -2.49 7.68 0.39
N VAL A 117 -1.85 7.44 1.54
CA VAL A 117 -0.87 8.36 2.13
C VAL A 117 0.31 8.56 1.18
N ILE A 118 0.87 7.49 0.59
CA ILE A 118 1.96 7.57 -0.39
C ILE A 118 1.53 8.41 -1.60
N VAL A 119 0.33 8.16 -2.14
CA VAL A 119 -0.20 8.93 -3.27
C VAL A 119 -0.28 10.43 -2.94
N LEU A 120 -0.74 10.79 -1.73
CA LEU A 120 -0.84 12.18 -1.31
C LEU A 120 0.53 12.83 -1.11
N LEU A 121 1.48 12.14 -0.46
CA LEU A 121 2.82 12.65 -0.20
C LEU A 121 3.61 12.85 -1.50
N VAL A 122 3.66 11.83 -2.35
CA VAL A 122 4.41 11.90 -3.61
C VAL A 122 3.81 12.93 -4.56
N ARG A 123 2.48 13.09 -4.57
CA ARG A 123 1.82 14.16 -5.33
C ARG A 123 2.16 15.55 -4.78
N ARG A 124 2.27 15.72 -3.46
CA ARG A 124 2.60 17.00 -2.83
C ARG A 124 4.01 17.46 -3.22
N ASP A 125 4.99 16.56 -3.12
CA ASP A 125 6.39 16.88 -3.44
C ASP A 125 6.56 17.21 -4.94
N TRP A 126 5.75 16.61 -5.82
CA TRP A 126 5.69 17.00 -7.23
C TRP A 126 5.26 18.47 -7.44
N HIS A 127 4.23 18.93 -6.73
CA HIS A 127 3.77 20.33 -6.86
C HIS A 127 4.78 21.35 -6.33
N VAL A 128 5.69 20.93 -5.45
CA VAL A 128 6.78 21.78 -4.95
C VAL A 128 7.95 21.80 -5.95
N GLY A 129 8.30 20.66 -6.55
CA GLY A 129 9.36 20.58 -7.58
C GLY A 129 8.98 21.23 -8.92
N GLY A 130 7.68 21.31 -9.24
CA GLY A 130 7.18 21.93 -10.48
C GLY A 130 7.15 23.46 -10.48
N LYS A 131 7.56 24.13 -9.39
CA LYS A 131 7.70 25.61 -9.34
C LYS A 131 9.12 26.11 -9.58
N GLN A 132 10.05 25.22 -9.94
CA GLN A 132 11.45 25.59 -10.27
C GLN A 132 11.83 25.35 -11.74
N GLN A 133 10.86 25.42 -12.67
CA GLN A 133 11.14 25.57 -14.10
C GLN A 133 10.32 26.72 -14.67
#